data_AF-A0A8C7RES8-F1
#
_entry.id   AF-A0A8C7RES8-F1
#
_cell.length_a   1.000
_cell.length_b   1.000
_cell.length_c   1.000
_cell.angle_alpha   90.00
_cell.angle_beta   90.00
_cell.angle_gamma   90.00
#
_symmetry.space_group_name_H-M   'P 1'
#
loop_
_entity.id
_entity.type
_entity.pdbx_description
1 polymer ?
#
loop_
_entity_poly.entity_id
_entity_poly.type
_entity_poly.pdbx_seq_one_letter_code
_entity_poly.pdbx_strand_id
1 'polypeptide(L)'
;MKWNGWGYSDSKFLFNKKGQAEFTGKRYRLSGMTLPRLQDWFENTFGASVKHKSPATPVLNASVVPPPRLNEAFVENLKATGIPFSNEAEDRVFRAHGHCLHEIFALREGKKFERVPDMVVWPNCHKDVVKIVELACKHNVCLIPYGGGTSVTSALECPPEETRCIVSLDTSQMNRILWLDENNLVAHVEAGIIGQDLERLLNESGYCSGHEPDSMEFSSLGGWVATRASGMKKNVYGNIEDLVIHIKAVTPRGVIEKSCQGPRTSTGPDIHHFILGSEGTLGVVTEVTMKIRPIPEYQKYGSVVFPNFEAGVACLREVAKQRSTWVLQHEKQVYDIAATFGGLAAGEDNGQRGYILTFVIAYLRDLGMDYCVVAESFETSVPWDRVLDLCQNVKERIIRECKERGVQFQPLTSCRVTQTYDSGACIYFYFAFNYRGLADPVHTYEQVEHAAREEILANGGSLSHHHGVGKLRKEWMKDSISNVGVGMLKSVKEYVDPENIFGNRNLL
;
A
#
# COMPACT_ATOMS: atom_id res chain seq x y z
N MET A 1 7.96 -14.35 6.72
CA MET A 1 7.57 -12.95 7.04
C MET A 1 7.08 -12.93 8.47
N LYS A 2 7.00 -11.76 9.13
CA LYS A 2 6.34 -11.66 10.43
C LYS A 2 4.85 -11.89 10.25
N TRP A 3 4.22 -12.61 11.17
CA TRP A 3 2.79 -12.88 11.13
C TRP A 3 1.95 -11.76 11.81
N ASN A 4 2.59 -10.92 12.64
CA ASN A 4 1.95 -9.91 13.50
C ASN A 4 2.57 -8.51 13.36
N GLY A 5 3.15 -8.20 12.20
CA GLY A 5 3.87 -6.95 11.97
C GLY A 5 4.44 -6.85 10.56
N TRP A 6 5.19 -5.79 10.28
CA TRP A 6 5.74 -5.56 8.94
C TRP A 6 7.00 -6.40 8.65
N GLY A 7 7.03 -6.98 7.44
CA GLY A 7 8.26 -7.38 6.76
C GLY A 7 8.90 -8.70 7.19
N TYR A 8 10.22 -8.80 7.01
CA TYR A 8 10.97 -10.03 7.24
C TYR A 8 11.20 -10.31 8.73
N SER A 9 11.18 -11.59 9.11
CA SER A 9 11.32 -12.02 10.51
C SER A 9 12.71 -11.74 11.11
N ASP A 10 13.74 -11.61 10.26
CA ASP A 10 15.12 -11.30 10.66
C ASP A 10 15.39 -9.79 10.83
N SER A 11 14.41 -8.93 10.52
CA SER A 11 14.54 -7.48 10.45
C SER A 11 13.57 -6.79 11.42
N LYS A 12 14.11 -6.19 12.48
CA LYS A 12 13.35 -5.42 13.47
C LYS A 12 14.25 -4.44 14.22
N PHE A 13 13.66 -3.39 14.77
CA PHE A 13 14.36 -2.53 15.72
C PHE A 13 14.32 -3.13 17.12
N LEU A 14 15.41 -3.00 17.85
CA LEU A 14 15.52 -3.36 19.26
C LEU A 14 16.37 -2.32 19.99
N PHE A 15 16.07 -2.05 21.27
CA PHE A 15 17.00 -1.34 22.14
C PHE A 15 17.98 -2.35 22.76
N ASN A 16 19.27 -2.14 22.54
CA ASN A 16 20.33 -3.00 23.08
C ASN A 16 20.56 -2.73 24.58
N LYS A 17 21.48 -3.49 25.21
CA LYS A 17 21.78 -3.38 26.66
C LYS A 17 22.29 -1.99 27.08
N LYS A 18 22.76 -1.16 26.14
CA LYS A 18 23.22 0.22 26.36
C LYS A 18 22.12 1.25 26.09
N GLY A 19 20.88 0.82 25.84
CA GLY A 19 19.75 1.69 25.48
C GLY A 19 19.80 2.20 24.03
N GLN A 20 20.73 1.73 23.20
CA GLN A 20 20.84 2.23 21.84
C GLN A 20 19.96 1.40 20.91
N ALA A 21 19.23 2.04 20.00
CA ALA A 21 18.46 1.32 19.01
C ALA A 21 19.39 0.66 17.98
N GLU A 22 19.07 -0.57 17.60
CA GLU A 22 19.76 -1.35 16.58
C GLU A 22 18.70 -1.96 15.65
N PHE A 23 19.01 -1.99 14.35
CA PHE A 23 18.18 -2.67 13.37
C PHE A 23 18.79 -4.03 13.01
N THR A 24 18.08 -5.13 13.23
CA THR A 24 18.64 -6.48 13.11
C THR A 24 18.84 -6.94 11.66
N GLY A 25 19.51 -8.08 11.49
CA GLY A 25 19.67 -8.74 10.19
C GLY A 25 20.83 -8.19 9.36
N LYS A 26 20.77 -8.41 8.04
CA LYS A 26 21.75 -7.92 7.06
C LYS A 26 21.10 -7.47 5.72
N ARG A 27 19.78 -7.33 5.70
CA ARG A 27 19.01 -7.06 4.46
C ARG A 27 19.17 -5.63 3.96
N TYR A 28 19.16 -4.68 4.90
CA TYR A 28 19.13 -3.27 4.58
C TYR A 28 20.48 -2.65 4.93
N ARG A 29 20.83 -1.52 4.29
CA ARG A 29 22.06 -0.78 4.63
C ARG A 29 22.10 -0.32 6.10
N LEU A 30 20.94 -0.15 6.72
CA LEU A 30 20.81 0.20 8.14
C LEU A 30 21.02 -1.01 9.09
N SER A 31 20.99 -2.24 8.57
CA SER A 31 21.11 -3.44 9.39
C SER A 31 22.47 -3.52 10.10
N GLY A 32 22.45 -3.80 11.40
CA GLY A 32 23.61 -3.81 12.28
C GLY A 32 24.12 -2.42 12.69
N MET A 33 23.55 -1.34 12.16
CA MET A 33 23.90 0.02 12.59
C MET A 33 23.23 0.35 13.92
N THR A 34 23.99 1.02 14.79
CA THR A 34 23.46 1.60 16.02
C THR A 34 22.95 3.02 15.76
N LEU A 35 21.76 3.32 16.27
CA LEU A 35 21.11 4.63 16.20
C LEU A 35 21.09 5.24 17.62
N PRO A 36 22.18 5.89 18.06
CA PRO A 36 22.36 6.27 19.46
C PRO A 36 21.38 7.34 19.94
N ARG A 37 20.78 8.11 19.02
CA ARG A 37 19.85 9.21 19.33
C ARG A 37 18.38 8.84 19.17
N LEU A 38 18.07 7.61 18.72
CA LEU A 38 16.67 7.22 18.48
C LEU A 38 15.88 7.11 19.78
N GLN A 39 16.48 6.58 20.86
CA GLN A 39 15.82 6.54 22.17
C GLN A 39 15.49 7.96 22.64
N ASP A 40 16.49 8.86 22.66
CA ASP A 40 16.29 10.25 23.08
C ASP A 40 15.19 10.93 22.27
N TRP A 41 15.20 10.76 20.94
CA TRP A 41 14.15 11.30 20.07
C TRP A 41 12.78 10.72 20.40
N PHE A 42 12.68 9.40 20.58
CA PHE A 42 11.43 8.70 20.86
C PHE A 42 10.82 9.13 22.21
N GLU A 43 11.61 9.13 23.28
CA GLU A 43 11.13 9.50 24.62
C GLU A 43 10.72 10.98 24.68
N ASN A 44 11.49 11.87 24.03
CA ASN A 44 11.13 13.30 23.95
C ASN A 44 9.90 13.59 23.07
N THR A 45 9.73 12.85 21.97
CA THR A 45 8.63 13.08 21.02
C THR A 45 7.31 12.59 21.59
N PHE A 46 7.29 11.42 22.24
CA PHE A 46 6.05 10.76 22.65
C PHE A 46 5.75 10.87 24.15
N GLY A 47 6.68 11.40 24.96
CA GLY A 47 6.61 11.29 26.41
C GLY A 47 6.54 9.82 26.88
N ALA A 48 6.96 8.90 26.03
CA ALA A 48 7.00 7.47 26.32
C ALA A 48 8.32 7.12 27.04
N SER A 49 8.40 5.92 27.59
CA SER A 49 9.67 5.41 28.10
C SER A 49 9.90 3.99 27.63
N VAL A 50 11.13 3.70 27.20
CA VAL A 50 11.55 2.36 26.78
C VAL A 50 11.52 1.33 27.93
N LYS A 51 11.26 1.78 29.16
CA LYS A 51 11.02 0.93 30.33
C LYS A 51 9.59 0.37 30.40
N HIS A 52 8.63 1.02 29.74
CA HIS A 52 7.23 0.56 29.71
C HIS A 52 6.98 -0.18 28.40
N LYS A 53 6.80 -1.50 28.48
CA LYS A 53 6.59 -2.35 27.32
C LYS A 53 5.13 -2.77 27.18
N SER A 54 4.67 -2.86 25.94
CA SER A 54 3.42 -3.53 25.53
C SER A 54 3.75 -4.63 24.52
N PRO A 55 4.39 -5.73 24.97
CA PRO A 55 4.90 -6.75 24.07
C PRO A 55 3.76 -7.49 23.37
N ALA A 56 3.95 -7.77 22.08
CA ALA A 56 3.00 -8.54 21.28
C ALA A 56 3.00 -10.04 21.62
N THR A 57 1.87 -10.67 21.32
CA THR A 57 1.73 -12.12 21.19
C THR A 57 2.78 -12.65 20.21
N PRO A 58 3.69 -13.56 20.62
CA PRO A 58 4.84 -13.96 19.80
C PRO A 58 4.47 -15.00 18.73
N VAL A 59 3.45 -15.82 18.98
CA VAL A 59 3.02 -16.94 18.11
C VAL A 59 1.51 -16.93 18.03
N LEU A 60 0.96 -17.21 16.85
CA LEU A 60 -0.49 -17.32 16.65
C LEU A 60 -1.07 -18.42 17.55
N ASN A 61 -2.05 -18.07 18.37
CA ASN A 61 -2.83 -19.05 19.13
C ASN A 61 -3.96 -19.59 18.24
N ALA A 62 -3.80 -20.79 17.67
CA ALA A 62 -4.82 -21.40 16.80
C ALA A 62 -6.20 -21.54 17.47
N SER A 63 -6.28 -21.61 18.80
CA SER A 63 -7.56 -21.73 19.53
C SER A 63 -8.44 -20.46 19.47
N VAL A 64 -7.87 -19.30 19.14
CA VAL A 64 -8.65 -18.06 18.95
C VAL A 64 -9.09 -17.85 17.51
N VAL A 65 -8.67 -18.72 16.59
CA VAL A 65 -9.01 -18.66 15.17
C VAL A 65 -10.30 -19.46 14.93
N PRO A 66 -11.33 -18.87 14.29
CA PRO A 66 -12.53 -19.61 13.95
C PRO A 66 -12.23 -20.85 13.08
N PRO A 67 -12.90 -21.99 13.32
CA PRO A 67 -12.76 -23.15 12.45
C PRO A 67 -13.23 -22.81 11.02
N PRO A 68 -12.63 -23.41 9.99
CA PRO A 68 -12.99 -23.12 8.61
C PRO A 68 -14.40 -23.65 8.28
N ARG A 69 -15.21 -22.82 7.61
CA ARG A 69 -16.54 -23.18 7.09
C ARG A 69 -16.40 -23.65 5.64
N LEU A 70 -16.02 -24.91 5.45
CA LEU A 70 -15.71 -25.46 4.13
C LEU A 70 -16.99 -25.81 3.34
N ASN A 71 -16.96 -25.55 2.04
CA ASN A 71 -17.90 -26.16 1.10
C ASN A 71 -17.28 -27.46 0.55
N GLU A 72 -17.77 -28.62 1.00
CA GLU A 72 -17.17 -29.92 0.67
C GLU A 72 -17.14 -30.21 -0.84
N ALA A 73 -18.22 -29.87 -1.56
CA ALA A 73 -18.28 -30.09 -3.01
C ALA A 73 -17.30 -29.19 -3.79
N PHE A 74 -17.00 -27.99 -3.28
CA PHE A 74 -15.94 -27.14 -3.81
C PHE A 74 -14.56 -27.76 -3.54
N VAL A 75 -14.31 -28.20 -2.31
CA VAL A 75 -13.03 -28.82 -1.91
C VAL A 75 -12.74 -30.08 -2.72
N GLU A 76 -13.73 -30.96 -2.92
CA GLU A 76 -13.58 -32.17 -3.73
C GLU A 76 -13.26 -31.86 -5.19
N ASN A 77 -13.98 -30.92 -5.81
CA ASN A 77 -13.69 -30.53 -7.20
C ASN A 77 -12.35 -29.82 -7.32
N LEU A 78 -11.95 -29.00 -6.33
CA LEU A 78 -10.66 -28.35 -6.30
C LEU A 78 -9.52 -29.38 -6.19
N LYS A 79 -9.65 -30.39 -5.31
CA LYS A 79 -8.69 -31.51 -5.22
C LYS A 79 -8.47 -32.18 -6.57
N ALA A 80 -9.54 -32.39 -7.35
CA ALA A 80 -9.46 -32.99 -8.68
C ALA A 80 -8.69 -32.14 -9.71
N THR A 81 -8.53 -30.83 -9.48
CA THR A 81 -7.73 -29.96 -10.35
C THR A 81 -6.22 -30.07 -10.12
N GLY A 82 -5.80 -30.56 -8.95
CA GLY A 82 -4.40 -30.55 -8.51
C GLY A 82 -3.88 -29.19 -8.05
N ILE A 83 -4.73 -28.16 -7.96
CA ILE A 83 -4.33 -26.84 -7.45
C ILE A 83 -4.06 -26.94 -5.93
N PRO A 84 -2.89 -26.51 -5.44
CA PRO A 84 -2.59 -26.52 -4.02
C PRO A 84 -3.54 -25.64 -3.20
N PHE A 85 -3.93 -26.13 -2.03
CA PHE A 85 -4.76 -25.39 -1.07
C PHE A 85 -4.42 -25.77 0.38
N SER A 86 -4.79 -24.90 1.32
CA SER A 86 -4.61 -25.09 2.76
C SER A 86 -5.82 -24.56 3.53
N ASN A 87 -6.17 -25.21 4.62
CA ASN A 87 -7.15 -24.76 5.60
C ASN A 87 -6.52 -24.58 7.01
N GLU A 88 -5.19 -24.54 7.08
CA GLU A 88 -4.43 -24.33 8.31
C GLU A 88 -4.66 -22.91 8.86
N ALA A 89 -4.68 -22.78 10.19
CA ALA A 89 -4.99 -21.52 10.85
C ALA A 89 -3.98 -20.41 10.51
N GLU A 90 -2.68 -20.76 10.43
CA GLU A 90 -1.62 -19.81 10.11
C GLU A 90 -1.77 -19.23 8.70
N ASP A 91 -2.00 -20.07 7.69
CA ASP A 91 -2.17 -19.65 6.30
C ASP A 91 -3.38 -18.74 6.11
N ARG A 92 -4.48 -19.06 6.79
CA ARG A 92 -5.74 -18.31 6.75
C ARG A 92 -5.60 -16.96 7.44
N VAL A 93 -5.04 -16.92 8.64
CA VAL A 93 -4.86 -15.67 9.40
C VAL A 93 -3.89 -14.74 8.67
N PHE A 94 -2.78 -15.25 8.13
CA PHE A 94 -1.81 -14.45 7.38
C PHE A 94 -2.43 -13.69 6.20
N ARG A 95 -3.54 -14.22 5.65
CA ARG A 95 -4.25 -13.66 4.49
C ARG A 95 -5.58 -13.00 4.84
N ALA A 96 -5.86 -12.83 6.12
CA ALA A 96 -7.08 -12.20 6.61
C ALA A 96 -6.96 -10.68 6.79
N HIS A 97 -5.77 -10.11 6.55
CA HIS A 97 -5.46 -8.73 6.88
C HIS A 97 -4.48 -8.08 5.89
N GLY A 98 -4.43 -6.76 5.92
CA GLY A 98 -3.35 -5.92 5.42
C GLY A 98 -2.46 -5.38 6.53
N HIS A 99 -2.15 -4.09 6.49
CA HIS A 99 -1.27 -3.39 7.43
C HIS A 99 -1.90 -2.10 7.98
N CYS A 100 -3.22 -2.03 8.08
CA CYS A 100 -3.88 -1.01 8.88
C CYS A 100 -3.54 -1.18 10.37
N LEU A 101 -3.63 -0.09 11.14
CA LEU A 101 -3.27 -0.08 12.55
C LEU A 101 -4.08 -1.10 13.35
N HIS A 102 -5.40 -1.11 13.17
CA HIS A 102 -6.30 -1.99 13.93
C HIS A 102 -6.07 -3.46 13.59
N GLU A 103 -5.75 -3.80 12.34
CA GLU A 103 -5.39 -5.15 11.91
C GLU A 103 -4.12 -5.64 12.63
N ILE A 104 -3.05 -4.85 12.58
CA ILE A 104 -1.77 -5.19 13.24
C ILE A 104 -1.92 -5.23 14.75
N PHE A 105 -2.68 -4.31 15.32
CA PHE A 105 -2.95 -4.28 16.76
C PHE A 105 -3.72 -5.52 17.21
N ALA A 106 -4.73 -5.97 16.45
CA ALA A 106 -5.49 -7.18 16.74
C ALA A 106 -4.62 -8.44 16.73
N LEU A 107 -3.72 -8.59 15.73
CA LEU A 107 -2.74 -9.69 15.67
C LEU A 107 -1.83 -9.69 16.89
N ARG A 108 -1.33 -8.51 17.29
CA ARG A 108 -0.38 -8.36 18.41
C ARG A 108 -1.03 -8.61 19.77
N GLU A 109 -2.25 -8.16 19.99
CA GLU A 109 -2.99 -8.39 21.23
C GLU A 109 -3.57 -9.81 21.34
N GLY A 110 -3.48 -10.62 20.27
CA GLY A 110 -4.04 -11.98 20.26
C GLY A 110 -5.56 -11.98 20.41
N LYS A 111 -6.23 -10.90 19.97
CA LYS A 111 -7.69 -10.78 19.99
C LYS A 111 -8.32 -11.84 19.08
N LYS A 112 -9.55 -12.23 19.39
CA LYS A 112 -10.33 -13.17 18.57
C LYS A 112 -10.63 -12.52 17.21
N PHE A 113 -10.27 -13.20 16.12
CA PHE A 113 -10.65 -12.78 14.77
C PHE A 113 -12.14 -13.08 14.53
N GLU A 114 -12.92 -12.10 14.12
CA GLU A 114 -14.35 -12.30 13.84
C GLU A 114 -14.57 -13.19 12.62
N ARG A 115 -13.85 -12.88 11.52
CA ARG A 115 -13.87 -13.63 10.27
C ARG A 115 -12.47 -13.66 9.67
N VAL A 116 -12.08 -14.83 9.20
CA VAL A 116 -10.87 -15.06 8.39
C VAL A 116 -11.27 -15.92 7.19
N PRO A 117 -10.46 -16.01 6.12
CA PRO A 117 -10.70 -16.96 5.04
C PRO A 117 -10.89 -18.37 5.59
N ASP A 118 -11.74 -19.18 4.98
CA ASP A 118 -11.93 -20.60 5.35
C ASP A 118 -10.85 -21.50 4.74
N MET A 119 -10.28 -21.08 3.61
CA MET A 119 -9.14 -21.74 2.99
C MET A 119 -8.33 -20.76 2.14
N VAL A 120 -7.15 -21.20 1.73
CA VAL A 120 -6.25 -20.51 0.82
C VAL A 120 -5.99 -21.41 -0.39
N VAL A 121 -5.94 -20.84 -1.59
CA VAL A 121 -5.58 -21.54 -2.83
C VAL A 121 -4.44 -20.83 -3.54
N TRP A 122 -3.56 -21.58 -4.19
CA TRP A 122 -2.39 -21.07 -4.91
C TRP A 122 -2.41 -21.47 -6.39
N PRO A 123 -3.12 -20.72 -7.26
CA PRO A 123 -3.02 -20.90 -8.71
C PRO A 123 -1.58 -20.64 -9.18
N ASN A 124 -1.12 -21.44 -10.15
CA ASN A 124 0.21 -21.26 -10.77
C ASN A 124 0.16 -20.59 -12.14
N CYS A 125 -1.04 -20.39 -12.70
CA CYS A 125 -1.22 -19.77 -14.01
C CYS A 125 -2.67 -19.26 -14.20
N HIS A 126 -2.90 -18.51 -15.27
CA HIS A 126 -4.23 -18.01 -15.66
C HIS A 126 -5.31 -19.11 -15.70
N LYS A 127 -5.00 -20.30 -16.23
CA LYS A 127 -5.97 -21.40 -16.35
C LYS A 127 -6.45 -21.93 -14.99
N ASP A 128 -5.59 -21.90 -13.98
CA ASP A 128 -5.97 -22.31 -12.62
C ASP A 128 -6.97 -21.32 -12.03
N VAL A 129 -6.74 -20.02 -12.25
CA VAL A 129 -7.65 -18.96 -11.82
C VAL A 129 -9.03 -19.11 -12.49
N VAL A 130 -9.07 -19.39 -13.80
CA VAL A 130 -10.32 -19.68 -14.51
C VAL A 130 -11.09 -20.82 -13.83
N LYS A 131 -10.43 -21.96 -13.58
CA LYS A 131 -11.05 -23.10 -12.90
C LYS A 131 -11.55 -22.76 -11.50
N ILE A 132 -10.77 -22.02 -10.70
CA ILE A 132 -11.17 -21.61 -9.36
C ILE A 132 -12.44 -20.75 -9.41
N VAL A 133 -12.49 -19.78 -10.32
CA VAL A 133 -13.65 -18.88 -10.47
C VAL A 133 -14.87 -19.65 -10.96
N GLU A 134 -14.73 -20.56 -11.92
CA GLU A 134 -15.82 -21.46 -12.37
C GLU A 134 -16.36 -22.32 -11.22
N LEU A 135 -15.47 -22.91 -10.42
CA LEU A 135 -15.86 -23.70 -9.24
C LEU A 135 -16.52 -22.84 -8.16
N ALA A 136 -16.05 -21.61 -7.96
CA ALA A 136 -16.64 -20.70 -7.00
C ALA A 136 -18.05 -20.28 -7.40
N CYS A 137 -18.28 -20.00 -8.69
CA CYS A 137 -19.62 -19.76 -9.24
C CYS A 137 -20.52 -20.99 -9.07
N LYS A 138 -20.02 -22.19 -9.40
CA LYS A 138 -20.78 -23.44 -9.31
C LYS A 138 -21.25 -23.75 -7.88
N HIS A 139 -20.45 -23.39 -6.88
CA HIS A 139 -20.65 -23.80 -5.49
C HIS A 139 -20.98 -22.64 -4.54
N ASN A 140 -21.20 -21.44 -5.08
CA ASN A 140 -21.47 -20.21 -4.32
C ASN A 140 -20.43 -19.95 -3.23
N VAL A 141 -19.16 -19.89 -3.63
CA VAL A 141 -18.01 -19.62 -2.77
C VAL A 141 -17.54 -18.18 -2.98
N CYS A 142 -17.26 -17.48 -1.89
CA CYS A 142 -16.71 -16.12 -1.92
C CYS A 142 -15.20 -16.18 -2.12
N LEU A 143 -14.67 -15.37 -3.04
CA LEU A 143 -13.25 -15.22 -3.33
C LEU A 143 -12.77 -13.84 -2.88
N ILE A 144 -11.61 -13.80 -2.24
CA ILE A 144 -10.85 -12.57 -1.97
C ILE A 144 -9.46 -12.74 -2.59
N PRO A 145 -9.12 -12.00 -3.67
CA PRO A 145 -7.79 -12.03 -4.25
C PRO A 145 -6.75 -11.50 -3.25
N TYR A 146 -5.62 -12.20 -3.16
CA TYR A 146 -4.52 -11.86 -2.28
C TYR A 146 -3.20 -11.86 -3.07
N GLY A 147 -2.49 -10.73 -3.01
CA GLY A 147 -1.16 -10.59 -3.59
C GLY A 147 -0.09 -10.53 -2.51
N GLY A 148 0.43 -9.34 -2.26
CA GLY A 148 1.46 -9.10 -1.25
C GLY A 148 0.98 -8.93 0.19
N GLY A 149 -0.33 -8.84 0.43
CA GLY A 149 -0.86 -8.52 1.77
C GLY A 149 -0.62 -7.09 2.23
N THR A 150 -0.21 -6.17 1.35
CA THR A 150 0.26 -4.83 1.74
C THR A 150 -0.82 -3.75 1.77
N SER A 151 -2.10 -4.14 1.83
CA SER A 151 -3.23 -3.20 1.87
C SER A 151 -3.19 -2.32 3.13
N VAL A 152 -3.54 -1.04 3.02
CA VAL A 152 -3.71 -0.10 4.15
C VAL A 152 -5.09 0.58 4.11
N THR A 153 -6.09 -0.18 3.67
CA THR A 153 -7.47 0.27 3.46
C THR A 153 -8.52 -0.74 3.95
N SER A 154 -8.08 -1.72 4.76
CA SER A 154 -8.90 -2.88 5.14
C SER A 154 -9.39 -3.70 3.94
N ALA A 155 -8.74 -3.61 2.77
CA ALA A 155 -9.23 -4.27 1.55
C ALA A 155 -9.30 -5.80 1.64
N LEU A 156 -8.49 -6.40 2.50
CA LEU A 156 -8.35 -7.86 2.65
C LEU A 156 -9.16 -8.42 3.83
N GLU A 157 -9.69 -7.56 4.71
CA GLU A 157 -10.53 -8.01 5.82
C GLU A 157 -11.78 -8.71 5.30
N CYS A 158 -12.08 -9.87 5.88
CA CYS A 158 -13.27 -10.63 5.56
C CYS A 158 -14.50 -9.99 6.21
N PRO A 159 -15.58 -9.71 5.46
CA PRO A 159 -16.81 -9.19 6.04
C PRO A 159 -17.38 -10.15 7.12
N PRO A 160 -17.59 -9.70 8.38
CA PRO A 160 -18.08 -10.56 9.46
C PRO A 160 -19.40 -11.28 9.16
N GLU A 161 -20.26 -10.64 8.40
CA GLU A 161 -21.58 -11.11 7.98
C GLU A 161 -21.56 -12.08 6.78
N GLU A 162 -20.40 -12.33 6.16
CA GLU A 162 -20.27 -13.29 5.06
C GLU A 162 -20.36 -14.73 5.57
N THR A 163 -21.43 -15.41 5.19
CA THR A 163 -21.76 -16.77 5.62
C THR A 163 -21.23 -17.84 4.69
N ARG A 164 -20.95 -17.52 3.42
CA ARG A 164 -20.36 -18.46 2.45
C ARG A 164 -18.96 -18.87 2.87
N CYS A 165 -18.47 -19.96 2.29
CA CYS A 165 -17.06 -20.32 2.34
C CYS A 165 -16.26 -19.18 1.67
N ILE A 166 -15.28 -18.62 2.37
CA ILE A 166 -14.38 -17.58 1.85
C ILE A 166 -13.05 -18.23 1.50
N VAL A 167 -12.60 -18.05 0.26
CA VAL A 167 -11.31 -18.51 -0.24
C VAL A 167 -10.42 -17.31 -0.47
N SER A 168 -9.26 -17.30 0.19
CA SER A 168 -8.17 -16.41 -0.21
C SER A 168 -7.51 -16.98 -1.45
N LEU A 169 -7.65 -16.28 -2.59
CA LEU A 169 -7.02 -16.64 -3.85
C LEU A 169 -5.65 -15.97 -3.92
N ASP A 170 -4.61 -16.68 -3.51
CA ASP A 170 -3.24 -16.16 -3.39
C ASP A 170 -2.49 -16.29 -4.72
N THR A 171 -2.14 -15.14 -5.31
CA THR A 171 -1.48 -15.09 -6.62
C THR A 171 0.03 -15.33 -6.56
N SER A 172 0.65 -15.44 -5.39
CA SER A 172 2.12 -15.43 -5.21
C SER A 172 2.89 -16.50 -5.98
N GLN A 173 2.24 -17.59 -6.39
CA GLN A 173 2.86 -18.67 -7.18
C GLN A 173 2.73 -18.45 -8.70
N MET A 174 1.92 -17.48 -9.13
CA MET A 174 1.74 -17.04 -10.52
C MET A 174 2.58 -15.77 -10.72
N ASN A 175 3.90 -15.93 -10.85
CA ASN A 175 4.90 -14.88 -10.64
C ASN A 175 5.98 -14.78 -11.74
N ARG A 176 5.72 -15.29 -12.94
CA ARG A 176 6.70 -15.32 -14.03
C ARG A 176 6.64 -14.06 -14.90
N ILE A 177 7.80 -13.61 -15.37
CA ILE A 177 7.88 -12.86 -16.63
C ILE A 177 7.68 -13.87 -17.75
N LEU A 178 6.57 -13.74 -18.48
CA LEU A 178 6.18 -14.67 -19.55
C LEU A 178 6.98 -14.43 -20.83
N TRP A 179 7.21 -13.16 -21.16
CA TRP A 179 8.09 -12.75 -22.26
C TRP A 179 8.51 -11.29 -22.13
N LEU A 180 9.63 -10.96 -22.78
CA LEU A 180 10.13 -9.60 -22.97
C LEU A 180 10.09 -9.26 -24.46
N ASP A 181 9.63 -8.07 -24.80
CA ASP A 181 9.67 -7.54 -26.15
C ASP A 181 10.56 -6.30 -26.16
N GLU A 182 11.80 -6.50 -26.59
CA GLU A 182 12.83 -5.47 -26.65
C GLU A 182 12.57 -4.43 -27.74
N ASN A 183 11.83 -4.80 -28.80
CA ASN A 183 11.49 -3.87 -29.87
C ASN A 183 10.44 -2.85 -29.40
N ASN A 184 9.45 -3.33 -28.64
CA ASN A 184 8.35 -2.50 -28.14
C ASN A 184 8.59 -1.98 -26.72
N LEU A 185 9.69 -2.40 -26.06
CA LEU A 185 10.05 -2.05 -24.69
C LEU A 185 8.92 -2.33 -23.69
N VAL A 186 8.41 -3.57 -23.75
CA VAL A 186 7.38 -4.06 -22.82
C VAL A 186 7.73 -5.45 -22.29
N ALA A 187 7.26 -5.74 -21.08
CA ALA A 187 7.30 -7.06 -20.48
C ALA A 187 5.87 -7.55 -20.23
N HIS A 188 5.60 -8.82 -20.52
CA HIS A 188 4.34 -9.46 -20.17
C HIS A 188 4.54 -10.42 -19.01
N VAL A 189 3.75 -10.23 -17.97
CA VAL A 189 4.11 -10.69 -16.63
C VAL A 189 2.87 -11.20 -15.91
N GLU A 190 3.03 -12.31 -15.22
CA GLU A 190 2.01 -12.83 -14.31
C GLU A 190 1.83 -11.92 -13.09
N ALA A 191 0.57 -11.69 -12.72
CA ALA A 191 0.19 -10.64 -11.78
C ALA A 191 0.68 -10.84 -10.33
N GLY A 192 1.09 -12.06 -9.97
CA GLY A 192 1.57 -12.38 -8.63
C GLY A 192 3.02 -12.01 -8.37
N ILE A 193 3.79 -11.62 -9.39
CA ILE A 193 5.18 -11.20 -9.17
C ILE A 193 5.23 -9.98 -8.25
N ILE A 194 6.13 -10.02 -7.27
CA ILE A 194 6.40 -8.89 -6.38
C ILE A 194 7.40 -7.93 -7.03
N GLY A 195 7.32 -6.65 -6.67
CA GLY A 195 8.16 -5.63 -7.32
C GLY A 195 9.66 -5.90 -7.22
N GLN A 196 10.15 -6.39 -6.09
CA GLN A 196 11.57 -6.75 -5.92
C GLN A 196 12.03 -7.82 -6.93
N ASP A 197 11.23 -8.86 -7.14
CA ASP A 197 11.57 -9.92 -8.10
C ASP A 197 11.38 -9.48 -9.54
N LEU A 198 10.36 -8.67 -9.84
CA LEU A 198 10.18 -8.06 -11.15
C LEU A 198 11.42 -7.24 -11.55
N GLU A 199 11.86 -6.31 -10.70
CA GLU A 199 13.03 -5.49 -11.00
C GLU A 199 14.30 -6.34 -11.08
N ARG A 200 14.49 -7.32 -10.18
CA ARG A 200 15.66 -8.21 -10.24
C ARG A 200 15.74 -8.97 -11.56
N LEU A 201 14.64 -9.59 -12.00
CA LEU A 201 14.60 -10.38 -13.23
C LEU A 201 14.71 -9.52 -14.49
N LEU A 202 14.09 -8.34 -14.52
CA LEU A 202 14.28 -7.39 -15.62
C LEU A 202 15.73 -6.91 -15.71
N ASN A 203 16.36 -6.65 -14.55
CA ASN A 203 17.73 -6.15 -14.49
C ASN A 203 18.74 -7.15 -15.07
N GLU A 204 18.49 -8.46 -14.91
CA GLU A 204 19.30 -9.52 -15.53
C GLU A 204 19.34 -9.41 -17.07
N SER A 205 18.33 -8.77 -17.68
CA SER A 205 18.23 -8.50 -19.11
C SER A 205 18.57 -7.05 -19.48
N GLY A 206 19.07 -6.24 -18.55
CA GLY A 206 19.41 -4.82 -18.80
C GLY A 206 18.24 -3.86 -18.79
N TYR A 207 17.07 -4.27 -18.28
CA TYR A 207 15.86 -3.45 -18.20
C TYR A 207 15.36 -3.24 -16.76
N CYS A 208 14.45 -2.29 -16.56
CA CYS A 208 13.71 -2.05 -15.32
C CYS A 208 12.29 -1.56 -15.63
N SER A 209 11.34 -1.71 -14.71
CA SER A 209 10.05 -1.01 -14.82
C SER A 209 10.15 0.40 -14.24
N GLY A 210 11.01 0.58 -13.22
CA GLY A 210 11.12 1.82 -12.47
C GLY A 210 9.94 2.12 -11.53
N HIS A 211 8.97 1.19 -11.43
CA HIS A 211 7.85 1.29 -10.50
C HIS A 211 8.26 0.81 -9.10
N GLU A 212 8.59 1.76 -8.23
CA GLU A 212 9.10 1.48 -6.88
C GLU A 212 8.17 2.06 -5.82
N PRO A 213 7.03 1.42 -5.51
CA PRO A 213 6.29 1.72 -4.30
C PRO A 213 7.09 1.28 -3.07
N ASP A 214 6.91 1.93 -1.93
CA ASP A 214 7.64 1.63 -0.68
C ASP A 214 7.43 0.18 -0.22
N SER A 215 6.33 -0.45 -0.66
CA SER A 215 5.97 -1.84 -0.37
C SER A 215 6.52 -2.87 -1.37
N MET A 216 7.38 -2.48 -2.33
CA MET A 216 7.79 -3.34 -3.47
C MET A 216 8.43 -4.68 -3.10
N GLU A 217 8.96 -4.83 -1.89
CA GLU A 217 9.48 -6.10 -1.35
C GLU A 217 8.38 -7.18 -1.21
N PHE A 218 7.11 -6.77 -1.19
CA PHE A 218 5.98 -7.68 -0.97
C PHE A 218 4.79 -7.41 -1.91
N SER A 219 4.51 -6.15 -2.25
CA SER A 219 3.37 -5.80 -3.10
C SER A 219 3.55 -6.33 -4.52
N SER A 220 2.49 -6.92 -5.08
CA SER A 220 2.49 -7.56 -6.39
C SER A 220 1.93 -6.67 -7.50
N LEU A 221 2.28 -7.00 -8.75
CA LEU A 221 1.82 -6.30 -9.96
C LEU A 221 0.28 -6.23 -10.06
N GLY A 222 -0.42 -7.33 -9.78
CA GLY A 222 -1.87 -7.38 -9.73
C GLY A 222 -2.46 -6.50 -8.63
N GLY A 223 -1.78 -6.42 -7.48
CA GLY A 223 -2.13 -5.51 -6.40
C GLY A 223 -2.02 -4.05 -6.84
N TRP A 224 -0.93 -3.68 -7.54
CA TRP A 224 -0.74 -2.32 -8.06
C TRP A 224 -1.84 -1.90 -9.02
N VAL A 225 -2.25 -2.80 -9.92
CA VAL A 225 -3.40 -2.57 -10.81
C VAL A 225 -4.68 -2.39 -9.99
N ALA A 226 -4.92 -3.28 -9.04
CA ALA A 226 -6.13 -3.26 -8.22
C ALA A 226 -6.28 -2.00 -7.36
N THR A 227 -5.18 -1.35 -6.96
CA THR A 227 -5.19 -0.19 -6.03
C THR A 227 -4.74 1.12 -6.65
N ARG A 228 -4.42 1.16 -7.96
CA ARG A 228 -3.80 2.33 -8.61
C ARG A 228 -2.52 2.79 -7.92
N ALA A 229 -1.59 1.86 -7.67
CA ALA A 229 -0.36 2.17 -6.96
C ALA A 229 0.48 3.26 -7.66
N SER A 230 1.13 4.09 -6.84
CA SER A 230 2.07 5.10 -7.27
C SER A 230 3.47 4.77 -6.74
N GLY A 231 4.47 4.87 -7.60
CA GLY A 231 5.87 4.57 -7.27
C GLY A 231 6.68 5.84 -7.06
N MET A 232 7.74 5.74 -6.25
CA MET A 232 8.62 6.87 -5.92
C MET A 232 9.13 7.63 -7.16
N LYS A 233 9.48 6.91 -8.22
CA LYS A 233 10.08 7.46 -9.45
C LYS A 233 9.08 7.78 -10.57
N LYS A 234 7.79 7.91 -10.25
CA LYS A 234 6.72 8.14 -11.27
C LYS A 234 6.98 9.32 -12.20
N ASN A 235 7.76 10.33 -11.78
CA ASN A 235 8.12 11.46 -12.63
C ASN A 235 8.85 11.06 -13.92
N VAL A 236 9.58 9.93 -13.92
CA VAL A 236 10.28 9.41 -15.10
C VAL A 236 9.48 8.28 -15.76
N TYR A 237 8.93 7.37 -14.96
CA TYR A 237 8.36 6.11 -15.46
C TYR A 237 6.83 6.11 -15.57
N GLY A 238 6.15 7.02 -14.87
CA GLY A 238 4.69 7.05 -14.73
C GLY A 238 4.18 6.28 -13.50
N ASN A 239 2.91 6.50 -13.16
CA ASN A 239 2.16 5.66 -12.23
C ASN A 239 1.71 4.36 -12.92
N ILE A 240 1.03 3.46 -12.21
CA ILE A 240 0.65 2.16 -12.77
C ILE A 240 -0.27 2.31 -14.00
N GLU A 241 -1.16 3.30 -14.03
CA GLU A 241 -2.03 3.60 -15.17
C GLU A 241 -1.25 4.05 -16.41
N ASP A 242 -0.05 4.59 -16.25
CA ASP A 242 0.83 5.00 -17.36
C ASP A 242 1.71 3.84 -17.85
N LEU A 243 2.05 2.92 -16.96
CA LEU A 243 2.94 1.79 -17.21
C LEU A 243 2.22 0.61 -17.86
N VAL A 244 0.97 0.37 -17.49
CA VAL A 244 0.16 -0.74 -18.02
C VAL A 244 -0.22 -0.48 -19.47
N ILE A 245 0.12 -1.45 -20.35
CA ILE A 245 -0.28 -1.47 -21.76
C ILE A 245 -1.47 -2.41 -21.98
N HIS A 246 -1.52 -3.52 -21.24
CA HIS A 246 -2.54 -4.56 -21.45
C HIS A 246 -2.82 -5.32 -20.15
N ILE A 247 -4.08 -5.67 -19.93
CA ILE A 247 -4.55 -6.44 -18.76
C ILE A 247 -5.35 -7.64 -19.25
N LYS A 248 -5.06 -8.82 -18.69
CA LYS A 248 -5.93 -9.98 -18.72
C LYS A 248 -6.49 -10.24 -17.32
N ALA A 249 -7.81 -10.24 -17.19
CA ALA A 249 -8.49 -10.47 -15.92
C ALA A 249 -9.59 -11.54 -16.04
N VAL A 250 -9.68 -12.42 -15.05
CA VAL A 250 -10.72 -13.45 -14.94
C VAL A 250 -11.84 -12.92 -14.05
N THR A 251 -13.06 -12.98 -14.55
CA THR A 251 -14.28 -12.60 -13.83
C THR A 251 -15.30 -13.74 -13.88
N PRO A 252 -16.35 -13.73 -13.05
CA PRO A 252 -17.44 -14.72 -13.14
C PRO A 252 -18.13 -14.77 -14.51
N ARG A 253 -18.13 -13.65 -15.25
CA ARG A 253 -18.71 -13.54 -16.59
C ARG A 253 -17.78 -14.07 -17.70
N GLY A 254 -16.48 -14.22 -17.41
CA GLY A 254 -15.46 -14.61 -18.38
C GLY A 254 -14.21 -13.75 -18.30
N VAL A 255 -13.37 -13.85 -19.33
CA VAL A 255 -12.09 -13.14 -19.40
C VAL A 255 -12.28 -11.75 -20.03
N ILE A 256 -11.74 -10.72 -19.38
CA ILE A 256 -11.61 -9.37 -19.92
C ILE A 256 -10.21 -9.23 -20.49
N GLU A 257 -10.12 -8.99 -21.80
CA GLU A 257 -8.86 -8.83 -22.53
C GLU A 257 -9.07 -8.03 -23.81
N LYS A 258 -8.21 -7.05 -24.10
CA LYS A 258 -8.20 -6.35 -25.40
C LYS A 258 -7.53 -7.22 -26.46
N SER A 259 -7.98 -7.13 -27.71
CA SER A 259 -7.45 -7.93 -28.82
C SER A 259 -6.09 -7.49 -29.37
N CYS A 260 -5.61 -6.30 -29.02
CA CYS A 260 -4.34 -5.76 -29.51
C CYS A 260 -3.59 -4.99 -28.42
N GLN A 261 -2.29 -4.76 -28.65
CA GLN A 261 -1.40 -4.01 -27.76
C GLN A 261 -1.00 -2.65 -28.36
N GLY A 262 -1.90 -2.03 -29.12
CA GLY A 262 -1.67 -0.68 -29.65
C GLY A 262 -1.44 0.32 -28.50
N PRO A 263 -0.45 1.23 -28.59
CA PRO A 263 -0.01 2.06 -27.47
C PRO A 263 -1.05 3.09 -27.01
N ARG A 264 -2.03 3.40 -27.88
CA ARG A 264 -3.17 4.26 -27.59
C ARG A 264 -4.31 3.89 -28.51
N THR A 265 -5.53 3.83 -27.98
CA THR A 265 -6.73 3.48 -28.76
C THR A 265 -7.85 4.50 -28.54
N SER A 266 -8.83 4.53 -29.44
CA SER A 266 -10.07 5.29 -29.29
C SER A 266 -11.22 4.39 -29.70
N THR A 267 -11.55 3.44 -28.82
CA THR A 267 -12.51 2.35 -29.07
C THR A 267 -13.65 2.38 -28.05
N GLY A 268 -14.09 3.58 -27.66
CA GLY A 268 -15.02 3.82 -26.55
C GLY A 268 -14.29 4.07 -25.22
N PRO A 269 -15.00 4.00 -24.08
CA PRO A 269 -14.39 4.10 -22.76
C PRO A 269 -13.28 3.05 -22.56
N ASP A 270 -12.16 3.45 -21.94
CA ASP A 270 -11.06 2.53 -21.71
C ASP A 270 -11.40 1.51 -20.62
N ILE A 271 -11.69 0.28 -21.00
CA ILE A 271 -12.02 -0.81 -20.08
C ILE A 271 -10.88 -1.15 -19.10
N HIS A 272 -9.62 -0.80 -19.37
CA HIS A 272 -8.56 -0.98 -18.38
C HIS A 272 -8.82 -0.14 -17.12
N HIS A 273 -9.41 1.06 -17.27
CA HIS A 273 -9.78 1.92 -16.14
C HIS A 273 -10.98 1.41 -15.34
N PHE A 274 -11.71 0.41 -15.83
CA PHE A 274 -12.74 -0.29 -15.05
C PHE A 274 -12.11 -1.31 -14.10
N ILE A 275 -10.91 -1.81 -14.43
CA ILE A 275 -10.15 -2.79 -13.64
C ILE A 275 -9.15 -2.09 -12.72
N LEU A 276 -8.49 -1.02 -13.19
CA LEU A 276 -7.59 -0.20 -12.38
C LEU A 276 -8.35 0.44 -11.21
N GLY A 277 -7.94 0.15 -9.98
CA GLY A 277 -8.63 0.66 -8.78
C GLY A 277 -9.89 -0.12 -8.40
N SER A 278 -10.11 -1.31 -8.98
CA SER A 278 -11.26 -2.16 -8.64
C SER A 278 -11.12 -2.90 -7.30
N GLU A 279 -9.95 -2.87 -6.67
CA GLU A 279 -9.66 -3.40 -5.33
C GLU A 279 -10.17 -4.83 -5.09
N GLY A 280 -10.05 -5.70 -6.10
CA GLY A 280 -10.42 -7.12 -6.03
C GLY A 280 -11.92 -7.39 -6.04
N THR A 281 -12.75 -6.40 -6.38
CA THR A 281 -14.22 -6.53 -6.37
C THR A 281 -14.81 -7.11 -7.66
N LEU A 282 -14.06 -7.13 -8.76
CA LEU A 282 -14.59 -7.55 -10.07
C LEU A 282 -14.07 -8.91 -10.55
N GLY A 283 -12.90 -9.33 -10.07
CA GLY A 283 -12.17 -10.45 -10.64
C GLY A 283 -10.73 -10.53 -10.16
N VAL A 284 -9.97 -11.40 -10.81
CA VAL A 284 -8.52 -11.56 -10.62
C VAL A 284 -7.79 -11.06 -11.85
N VAL A 285 -6.91 -10.07 -11.68
CA VAL A 285 -5.91 -9.73 -12.71
C VAL A 285 -4.90 -10.87 -12.73
N THR A 286 -4.71 -11.54 -13.88
CA THR A 286 -3.81 -12.70 -13.99
C THR A 286 -2.51 -12.38 -14.72
N GLU A 287 -2.57 -11.55 -15.75
CA GLU A 287 -1.42 -11.19 -16.58
C GLU A 287 -1.51 -9.70 -16.94
N VAL A 288 -0.36 -9.04 -17.01
CA VAL A 288 -0.23 -7.62 -17.35
C VAL A 288 0.93 -7.45 -18.32
N THR A 289 0.72 -6.76 -19.43
CA THR A 289 1.82 -6.18 -20.21
C THR A 289 2.10 -4.78 -19.69
N MET A 290 3.34 -4.50 -19.31
CA MET A 290 3.77 -3.18 -18.84
C MET A 290 5.03 -2.69 -19.56
N LYS A 291 5.20 -1.37 -19.62
CA LYS A 291 6.39 -0.72 -20.14
C LYS A 291 7.62 -1.09 -19.32
N ILE A 292 8.75 -1.28 -20.01
CA ILE A 292 10.08 -1.40 -19.42
C ILE A 292 11.01 -0.35 -20.04
N ARG A 293 12.11 -0.05 -19.38
CA ARG A 293 13.14 0.88 -19.83
C ARG A 293 14.51 0.26 -19.63
N PRO A 294 15.54 0.64 -20.41
CA PRO A 294 16.91 0.29 -20.06
C PRO A 294 17.24 0.75 -18.64
N ILE A 295 18.04 -0.02 -17.92
CA ILE A 295 18.55 0.38 -16.60
C ILE A 295 19.25 1.74 -16.76
N PRO A 296 18.97 2.72 -15.88
CA PRO A 296 19.63 4.02 -15.96
C PRO A 296 21.15 3.86 -15.80
N GLU A 297 21.92 4.42 -16.73
CA GLU A 297 23.39 4.40 -16.68
C GLU A 297 23.96 5.06 -15.41
N TYR A 298 23.22 6.03 -14.85
CA TYR A 298 23.67 6.79 -13.70
C TYR A 298 22.50 7.19 -12.78
N GLN A 299 22.77 7.17 -11.46
CA GLN A 299 21.87 7.66 -10.42
C GLN A 299 22.62 8.60 -9.50
N LYS A 300 21.99 9.72 -9.15
CA LYS A 300 22.55 10.74 -8.25
C LYS A 300 21.55 11.10 -7.17
N TYR A 301 22.03 11.17 -5.93
CA TYR A 301 21.26 11.69 -4.81
C TYR A 301 21.67 13.14 -4.51
N GLY A 302 20.73 13.90 -3.98
CA GLY A 302 20.92 15.29 -3.59
C GLY A 302 19.95 15.68 -2.48
N SER A 303 20.22 16.79 -1.81
CA SER A 303 19.33 17.34 -0.80
C SER A 303 19.47 18.85 -0.73
N VAL A 304 18.38 19.53 -0.37
CA VAL A 304 18.32 20.98 -0.20
C VAL A 304 17.64 21.26 1.15
N VAL A 305 18.19 22.20 1.92
CA VAL A 305 17.51 22.76 3.10
C VAL A 305 16.91 24.11 2.76
N PHE A 306 15.70 24.36 3.25
CA PHE A 306 14.99 25.62 3.10
C PHE A 306 14.77 26.29 4.46
N PRO A 307 14.59 27.62 4.51
CA PRO A 307 14.32 28.32 5.77
C PRO A 307 13.02 27.88 6.47
N ASN A 308 12.02 27.47 5.69
CA ASN A 308 10.72 27.00 6.17
C ASN A 308 10.05 26.08 5.12
N PHE A 309 8.89 25.52 5.48
CA PHE A 309 8.17 24.57 4.63
C PHE A 309 7.56 25.26 3.41
N GLU A 310 7.09 26.50 3.57
CA GLU A 310 6.46 27.34 2.55
C GLU A 310 7.41 27.60 1.38
N ALA A 311 8.67 27.96 1.66
CA ALA A 311 9.70 28.14 0.64
C ALA A 311 9.99 26.84 -0.12
N GLY A 312 10.03 25.70 0.58
CA GLY A 312 10.20 24.38 -0.03
C GLY A 312 9.04 24.01 -0.96
N VAL A 313 7.79 24.26 -0.55
CA VAL A 313 6.59 24.02 -1.38
C VAL A 313 6.60 24.93 -2.62
N ALA A 314 6.93 26.20 -2.48
CA ALA A 314 7.05 27.13 -3.60
C ALA A 314 8.13 26.70 -4.60
N CYS A 315 9.27 26.23 -4.11
CA CYS A 315 10.31 25.65 -4.96
C CYS A 315 9.80 24.41 -5.72
N LEU A 316 9.16 23.46 -5.04
CA LEU A 316 8.60 22.26 -5.68
C LEU A 316 7.56 22.62 -6.76
N ARG A 317 6.73 23.63 -6.49
CA ARG A 317 5.77 24.16 -7.46
C ARG A 317 6.44 24.73 -8.71
N GLU A 318 7.54 25.45 -8.55
CA GLU A 318 8.29 26.02 -9.67
C GLU A 318 9.04 24.95 -10.47
N VAL A 319 9.64 23.97 -9.79
CA VAL A 319 10.24 22.79 -10.45
C VAL A 319 9.19 22.05 -11.28
N ALA A 320 8.00 21.81 -10.73
CA ALA A 320 6.90 21.17 -11.46
C ALA A 320 6.44 22.00 -12.68
N LYS A 321 6.50 23.34 -12.58
CA LYS A 321 6.16 24.25 -13.69
C LYS A 321 7.13 24.15 -14.85
N GLN A 322 8.43 24.08 -14.55
CA GLN A 322 9.48 24.18 -15.56
C GLN A 322 9.71 22.88 -16.33
N ARG A 323 9.37 21.72 -15.75
CA ARG A 323 9.45 20.38 -16.36
C ARG A 323 10.80 20.11 -17.07
N SER A 324 11.77 19.55 -16.35
CA SER A 324 13.11 19.26 -16.90
C SER A 324 13.40 17.75 -16.97
N THR A 325 14.23 17.33 -17.93
CA THR A 325 14.33 15.92 -18.34
C THR A 325 15.72 15.25 -18.27
N TRP A 326 16.85 15.98 -18.18
CA TRP A 326 18.21 15.39 -18.28
C TRP A 326 19.04 15.46 -17.00
N VAL A 327 19.41 14.32 -16.39
CA VAL A 327 19.94 14.22 -15.00
C VAL A 327 20.96 15.30 -14.57
N LEU A 328 22.12 15.46 -15.21
CA LEU A 328 23.16 16.41 -14.73
C LEU A 328 22.79 17.88 -14.99
N GLN A 329 22.19 18.16 -16.16
CA GLN A 329 21.67 19.49 -16.47
C GLN A 329 20.49 19.84 -15.55
N HIS A 330 19.69 18.82 -15.21
CA HIS A 330 18.54 18.89 -14.34
C HIS A 330 18.95 19.04 -12.86
N GLU A 331 20.01 18.38 -12.42
CA GLU A 331 20.56 18.56 -11.06
C GLU A 331 20.94 20.03 -10.85
N LYS A 332 21.77 20.59 -11.74
CA LYS A 332 22.14 22.01 -11.67
C LYS A 332 20.91 22.90 -11.74
N GLN A 333 19.99 22.67 -12.68
CA GLN A 333 18.79 23.49 -12.82
C GLN A 333 17.91 23.44 -11.56
N VAL A 334 17.74 22.28 -10.93
CA VAL A 334 16.95 22.15 -9.70
C VAL A 334 17.61 22.90 -8.55
N TYR A 335 18.94 22.83 -8.40
CA TYR A 335 19.63 23.63 -7.39
C TYR A 335 19.57 25.13 -7.69
N ASP A 336 19.69 25.54 -8.96
CA ASP A 336 19.59 26.94 -9.37
C ASP A 336 18.16 27.50 -9.07
N ILE A 337 17.11 26.72 -9.35
CA ILE A 337 15.73 27.06 -8.96
C ILE A 337 15.62 27.12 -7.43
N ALA A 338 16.13 26.12 -6.72
CA ALA A 338 16.01 26.08 -5.26
C ALA A 338 16.67 27.28 -4.59
N ALA A 339 17.80 27.77 -5.13
CA ALA A 339 18.48 28.96 -4.65
C ALA A 339 17.59 30.22 -4.72
N THR A 340 16.68 30.35 -5.70
CA THR A 340 15.77 31.51 -5.78
C THR A 340 14.72 31.52 -4.66
N PHE A 341 14.52 30.39 -3.98
CA PHE A 341 13.65 30.24 -2.81
C PHE A 341 14.46 30.13 -1.50
N GLY A 342 15.73 30.51 -1.50
CA GLY A 342 16.60 30.44 -0.32
C GLY A 342 17.07 29.02 0.03
N GLY A 343 16.92 28.08 -0.89
CA GLY A 343 17.41 26.70 -0.74
C GLY A 343 18.92 26.62 -0.79
N LEU A 344 19.51 25.86 0.13
CA LEU A 344 20.96 25.58 0.17
C LEU A 344 21.20 24.09 0.00
N ALA A 345 22.18 23.74 -0.86
CA ALA A 345 22.59 22.35 -1.03
C ALA A 345 23.08 21.76 0.30
N ALA A 346 22.54 20.60 0.67
CA ALA A 346 22.79 19.93 1.95
C ALA A 346 23.51 18.59 1.78
N GLY A 347 24.05 18.32 0.60
CA GLY A 347 24.92 17.18 0.31
C GLY A 347 24.18 15.89 -0.06
N GLU A 348 24.92 14.99 -0.70
CA GLU A 348 24.43 13.72 -1.24
C GLU A 348 24.04 12.74 -0.13
N ASP A 349 24.83 12.64 0.94
CA ASP A 349 24.63 11.68 2.03
C ASP A 349 23.27 11.82 2.72
N ASN A 350 22.74 13.05 2.81
CA ASN A 350 21.42 13.31 3.39
C ASN A 350 20.31 12.81 2.46
N GLY A 351 20.44 13.10 1.16
CA GLY A 351 19.51 12.59 0.13
C GLY A 351 19.49 11.07 0.14
N GLN A 352 20.66 10.45 0.02
CA GLN A 352 20.80 9.00 -0.02
C GLN A 352 20.25 8.33 1.25
N ARG A 353 20.53 8.87 2.45
CA ARG A 353 19.95 8.36 3.70
C ARG A 353 18.42 8.44 3.69
N GLY A 354 17.85 9.55 3.23
CA GLY A 354 16.40 9.73 3.14
C GLY A 354 15.73 8.64 2.29
N TYR A 355 16.28 8.36 1.11
CA TYR A 355 15.77 7.30 0.22
C TYR A 355 15.93 5.89 0.80
N ILE A 356 17.06 5.58 1.45
CA ILE A 356 17.27 4.28 2.11
C ILE A 356 16.27 4.09 3.25
N LEU A 357 15.97 5.15 4.00
CA LEU A 357 15.12 5.06 5.19
C LEU A 357 13.66 4.72 4.84
N THR A 358 13.19 5.06 3.64
CA THR A 358 11.85 4.76 3.14
C THR A 358 11.42 3.30 3.38
N PHE A 359 12.29 2.33 3.07
CA PHE A 359 12.00 0.90 3.23
C PHE A 359 12.07 0.40 4.68
N VAL A 360 12.59 1.22 5.59
CA VAL A 360 12.79 0.84 7.00
C VAL A 360 11.77 1.51 7.94
N ILE A 361 11.15 2.62 7.55
CA ILE A 361 10.16 3.34 8.38
C ILE A 361 9.01 2.43 8.84
N ALA A 362 8.52 1.53 7.99
CA ALA A 362 7.44 0.62 8.35
C ALA A 362 7.78 -0.29 9.55
N TYR A 363 9.07 -0.63 9.76
CA TYR A 363 9.54 -1.38 10.92
C TYR A 363 9.54 -0.57 12.23
N LEU A 364 9.55 0.77 12.16
CA LEU A 364 9.44 1.63 13.35
C LEU A 364 8.03 1.58 13.96
N ARG A 365 7.00 1.22 13.18
CA ARG A 365 5.65 1.01 13.69
C ARG A 365 5.61 -0.11 14.72
N ASP A 366 6.19 -1.27 14.39
CA ASP A 366 6.31 -2.42 15.31
C ASP A 366 7.06 -2.01 16.60
N LEU A 367 8.14 -1.25 16.46
CA LEU A 367 8.91 -0.72 17.60
C LEU A 367 8.05 0.20 18.47
N GLY A 368 7.31 1.14 17.86
CA GLY A 368 6.41 2.04 18.60
C GLY A 368 5.40 1.27 19.44
N MET A 369 4.77 0.24 18.85
CA MET A 369 3.79 -0.59 19.55
C MET A 369 4.40 -1.37 20.71
N ASP A 370 5.67 -1.80 20.63
CA ASP A 370 6.37 -2.43 21.75
C ASP A 370 6.50 -1.51 22.97
N TYR A 371 6.37 -0.19 22.78
CA TYR A 371 6.54 0.86 23.81
C TYR A 371 5.34 1.81 23.91
N CYS A 372 4.12 1.28 23.72
CA CYS A 372 2.86 1.98 23.90
C CYS A 372 2.63 3.18 22.96
N VAL A 373 3.19 3.16 21.75
CA VAL A 373 2.94 4.16 20.71
C VAL A 373 2.24 3.49 19.53
N VAL A 374 1.06 4.01 19.16
CA VAL A 374 0.40 3.66 17.92
C VAL A 374 0.75 4.68 16.85
N ALA A 375 0.88 4.21 15.61
CA ALA A 375 1.30 5.04 14.48
C ALA A 375 0.71 4.50 13.18
N GLU A 376 0.31 5.42 12.30
CA GLU A 376 0.00 5.12 10.91
C GLU A 376 0.35 6.32 10.03
N SER A 377 0.42 6.06 8.74
CA SER A 377 0.52 7.08 7.72
C SER A 377 -0.76 7.13 6.90
N PHE A 378 -1.08 8.33 6.41
CA PHE A 378 -2.18 8.55 5.49
C PHE A 378 -1.82 9.66 4.53
N GLU A 379 -2.59 9.76 3.45
CA GLU A 379 -2.16 10.51 2.29
C GLU A 379 -3.35 11.12 1.55
N THR A 380 -3.07 12.12 0.73
CA THR A 380 -4.03 12.79 -0.15
C THR A 380 -3.29 13.44 -1.33
N SER A 381 -4.02 13.80 -2.38
CA SER A 381 -3.56 14.75 -3.39
C SER A 381 -4.38 16.03 -3.35
N VAL A 382 -3.73 17.16 -3.63
CA VAL A 382 -4.37 18.47 -3.49
C VAL A 382 -3.85 19.46 -4.54
N PRO A 383 -4.69 20.38 -5.05
CA PRO A 383 -4.24 21.51 -5.86
C PRO A 383 -3.16 22.34 -5.18
N TRP A 384 -2.26 22.92 -5.98
CA TRP A 384 -1.09 23.64 -5.48
C TRP A 384 -1.39 24.80 -4.53
N ASP A 385 -2.47 25.54 -4.79
CA ASP A 385 -2.92 26.70 -4.02
C ASP A 385 -3.50 26.33 -2.64
N ARG A 386 -3.71 25.03 -2.38
CA ARG A 386 -4.29 24.51 -1.14
C ARG A 386 -3.31 23.71 -0.29
N VAL A 387 -2.09 23.45 -0.78
CA VAL A 387 -1.08 22.60 -0.11
C VAL A 387 -0.75 23.08 1.30
N LEU A 388 -0.48 24.38 1.46
CA LEU A 388 -0.02 24.92 2.74
C LEU A 388 -1.12 24.90 3.80
N ASP A 389 -2.30 25.42 3.44
CA ASP A 389 -3.49 25.43 4.30
C ASP A 389 -3.88 23.99 4.71
N LEU A 390 -3.92 23.05 3.75
CA LEU A 390 -4.22 21.65 4.04
C LEU A 390 -3.22 21.05 5.04
N CYS A 391 -1.92 21.21 4.78
CA CYS A 391 -0.87 20.69 5.67
C CYS A 391 -1.00 21.25 7.08
N GLN A 392 -1.24 22.56 7.23
CA GLN A 392 -1.40 23.20 8.53
C GLN A 392 -2.67 22.72 9.24
N ASN A 393 -3.82 22.85 8.59
CA ASN A 393 -5.14 22.61 9.18
C ASN A 393 -5.32 21.15 9.60
N VAL A 394 -4.80 20.19 8.79
CA VAL A 394 -4.85 18.76 9.14
C VAL A 394 -4.00 18.46 10.37
N LYS A 395 -2.78 19.01 10.48
CA LYS A 395 -1.93 18.82 11.68
C LYS A 395 -2.61 19.43 12.92
N GLU A 396 -3.19 20.61 12.79
CA GLU A 396 -3.90 21.29 13.88
C GLU A 396 -5.17 20.51 14.31
N ARG A 397 -5.92 19.94 13.35
CA ARG A 397 -7.08 19.08 13.62
C ARG A 397 -6.67 17.87 14.44
N ILE A 398 -5.61 17.16 14.06
CA ILE A 398 -5.13 15.98 14.80
C ILE A 398 -4.75 16.34 16.24
N ILE A 399 -4.01 17.43 16.43
CA ILE A 399 -3.62 17.89 17.76
C ILE A 399 -4.85 18.18 18.64
N ARG A 400 -5.85 18.86 18.08
CA ARG A 400 -7.11 19.18 18.77
C ARG A 400 -7.89 17.92 19.14
N GLU A 401 -8.12 17.02 18.20
CA GLU A 401 -8.86 15.76 18.40
C GLU A 401 -8.17 14.86 19.43
N CYS A 402 -6.84 14.72 19.38
CA CYS A 402 -6.09 13.98 20.38
C CYS A 402 -6.30 14.54 21.79
N LYS A 403 -6.23 15.87 21.95
CA LYS A 403 -6.43 16.54 23.24
C LYS A 403 -7.83 16.32 23.78
N GLU A 404 -8.86 16.46 22.93
CA GLU A 404 -10.27 16.27 23.30
C GLU A 404 -10.57 14.81 23.71
N ARG A 405 -9.82 13.85 23.17
CA ARG A 405 -9.96 12.41 23.46
C ARG A 405 -9.04 11.91 24.58
N GLY A 406 -8.37 12.81 25.29
CA GLY A 406 -7.59 12.48 26.47
C GLY A 406 -6.20 11.87 26.19
N VAL A 407 -5.66 12.05 24.99
CA VAL A 407 -4.26 11.72 24.71
C VAL A 407 -3.37 12.63 25.57
N GLN A 408 -2.55 12.02 26.43
CA GLN A 408 -1.83 12.73 27.49
C GLN A 408 -0.65 13.58 27.00
N PHE A 409 -0.05 13.18 25.88
CA PHE A 409 1.15 13.80 25.32
C PHE A 409 0.86 14.37 23.93
N GLN A 410 1.63 15.37 23.53
CA GLN A 410 1.54 15.93 22.19
C GLN A 410 1.73 14.82 21.14
N PRO A 411 0.79 14.62 20.19
CA PRO A 411 0.97 13.63 19.14
C PRO A 411 2.08 14.07 18.18
N LEU A 412 2.81 13.10 17.62
CA LEU A 412 3.61 13.33 16.42
C LEU A 412 2.66 13.58 15.26
N THR A 413 2.74 14.77 14.69
CA THR A 413 2.02 15.15 13.47
C THR A 413 3.01 15.75 12.49
N SER A 414 3.28 15.03 11.41
CA SER A 414 4.27 15.44 10.41
C SER A 414 3.72 15.21 9.00
N CYS A 415 4.20 15.97 8.04
CA CYS A 415 3.84 15.84 6.64
C CYS A 415 5.05 16.04 5.72
N ARG A 416 5.00 15.46 4.53
CA ARG A 416 5.93 15.71 3.43
C ARG A 416 5.19 15.76 2.10
N VAL A 417 5.71 16.56 1.17
CA VAL A 417 5.28 16.51 -0.24
C VAL A 417 6.06 15.39 -0.93
N THR A 418 5.39 14.33 -1.36
CA THR A 418 6.06 13.14 -1.91
C THR A 418 6.04 13.07 -3.42
N GLN A 419 5.05 13.67 -4.07
CA GLN A 419 4.92 13.71 -5.52
C GLN A 419 4.45 15.08 -5.98
N THR A 420 4.96 15.50 -7.14
CA THR A 420 4.57 16.75 -7.79
C THR A 420 3.91 16.46 -9.13
N TYR A 421 2.87 17.21 -9.45
CA TYR A 421 2.15 17.15 -10.73
C TYR A 421 1.99 18.57 -11.26
N ASP A 422 1.51 18.69 -12.49
CA ASP A 422 1.20 20.01 -13.05
C ASP A 422 0.12 20.71 -12.23
N SER A 423 -0.92 19.98 -11.86
CA SER A 423 -2.13 20.49 -11.22
C SER A 423 -2.08 20.46 -9.69
N GLY A 424 -1.09 19.82 -9.07
CA GLY A 424 -1.05 19.69 -7.62
C GLY A 424 0.08 18.81 -7.11
N ALA A 425 -0.08 18.34 -5.88
CA ALA A 425 0.92 17.52 -5.20
C ALA A 425 0.28 16.40 -4.38
N CYS A 426 1.05 15.34 -4.11
CA CYS A 426 0.72 14.35 -3.10
C CYS A 426 1.31 14.76 -1.75
N ILE A 427 0.47 14.78 -0.72
CA ILE A 427 0.84 15.06 0.66
C ILE A 427 0.73 13.77 1.46
N TYR A 428 1.80 13.44 2.17
CA TYR A 428 1.90 12.24 2.99
C TYR A 428 2.09 12.64 4.45
N PHE A 429 1.18 12.21 5.31
CA PHE A 429 1.18 12.48 6.75
C PHE A 429 1.65 11.26 7.53
N TYR A 430 2.28 11.54 8.67
CA TYR A 430 2.52 10.56 9.74
C TYR A 430 1.86 11.08 11.01
N PHE A 431 1.06 10.21 11.62
CA PHE A 431 0.37 10.45 12.88
C PHE A 431 0.67 9.34 13.86
N ALA A 432 1.23 9.69 15.02
CA ALA A 432 1.51 8.75 16.10
C ALA A 432 1.32 9.38 17.47
N PHE A 433 0.90 8.59 18.46
CA PHE A 433 0.79 9.04 19.84
C PHE A 433 1.01 7.92 20.85
N ASN A 434 1.44 8.31 22.05
CA ASN A 434 1.53 7.44 23.20
C ASN A 434 0.13 7.21 23.78
N TYR A 435 -0.33 5.96 23.75
CA TYR A 435 -1.70 5.62 24.12
C TYR A 435 -1.87 5.21 25.58
N ARG A 436 -0.82 5.32 26.40
CA ARG A 436 -0.88 4.91 27.81
C ARG A 436 -1.98 5.69 28.54
N GLY A 437 -2.84 4.95 29.24
CA GLY A 437 -3.96 5.50 30.01
C GLY A 437 -5.27 5.61 29.23
N LEU A 438 -5.28 5.31 27.93
CA LEU A 438 -6.50 5.18 27.14
C LEU A 438 -7.08 3.77 27.29
N ALA A 439 -8.41 3.69 27.31
CA ALA A 439 -9.13 2.42 27.40
C ALA A 439 -9.14 1.67 26.05
N ASP A 440 -9.36 2.39 24.95
CA ASP A 440 -9.35 1.84 23.60
C ASP A 440 -8.48 2.71 22.66
N PRO A 441 -7.19 2.36 22.51
CA PRO A 441 -6.26 3.17 21.74
C PRO A 441 -6.52 3.09 20.23
N VAL A 442 -7.06 1.98 19.75
CA VAL A 442 -7.37 1.77 18.33
C VAL A 442 -8.57 2.62 17.94
N HIS A 443 -9.66 2.53 18.70
CA HIS A 443 -10.85 3.35 18.44
C HIS A 443 -10.55 4.86 18.52
N THR A 444 -9.71 5.26 19.49
CA THR A 444 -9.26 6.66 19.58
C THR A 444 -8.49 7.07 18.32
N TYR A 445 -7.59 6.21 17.81
CA TYR A 445 -6.84 6.49 16.59
C TYR A 445 -7.78 6.64 15.38
N GLU A 446 -8.71 5.70 15.19
CA GLU A 446 -9.66 5.70 14.08
C GLU A 446 -10.51 6.98 14.05
N GLN A 447 -11.00 7.43 15.21
CA GLN A 447 -11.75 8.69 15.29
C GLN A 447 -10.91 9.91 14.89
N VAL A 448 -9.63 9.94 15.27
CA VAL A 448 -8.73 11.03 14.92
C VAL A 448 -8.35 10.99 13.43
N GLU A 449 -8.10 9.81 12.85
CA GLU A 449 -7.83 9.68 11.40
C GLU A 449 -9.07 10.04 10.57
N HIS A 450 -10.27 9.61 11.00
CA HIS A 450 -11.54 10.00 10.37
C HIS A 450 -11.72 11.53 10.37
N ALA A 451 -11.52 12.18 11.52
CA ALA A 451 -11.55 13.63 11.62
C ALA A 451 -10.48 14.32 10.76
N ALA A 452 -9.28 13.75 10.66
CA ALA A 452 -8.24 14.23 9.76
C ALA A 452 -8.64 14.07 8.28
N ARG A 453 -9.37 13.00 7.93
CA ARG A 453 -9.90 12.79 6.58
C ARG A 453 -10.96 13.82 6.22
N GLU A 454 -11.89 14.12 7.13
CA GLU A 454 -12.85 15.21 6.94
C GLU A 454 -12.14 16.54 6.69
N GLU A 455 -11.08 16.82 7.47
CA GLU A 455 -10.28 18.04 7.31
C GLU A 455 -9.55 18.08 5.96
N ILE A 456 -9.00 16.94 5.50
CA ILE A 456 -8.41 16.82 4.16
C ILE A 456 -9.42 17.21 3.08
N LEU A 457 -10.62 16.62 3.12
CA LEU A 457 -11.67 16.87 2.14
C LEU A 457 -12.16 18.32 2.19
N ALA A 458 -12.34 18.88 3.39
CA ALA A 458 -12.73 20.28 3.58
C ALA A 458 -11.68 21.28 3.05
N ASN A 459 -10.40 20.90 3.06
CA ASN A 459 -9.32 21.73 2.51
C ASN A 459 -9.09 21.52 1.00
N GLY A 460 -9.89 20.68 0.33
CA GLY A 460 -9.80 20.42 -1.11
C GLY A 460 -8.83 19.31 -1.49
N GLY A 461 -8.39 18.51 -0.51
CA GLY A 461 -7.66 17.28 -0.77
C GLY A 461 -8.58 16.17 -1.28
N SER A 462 -8.03 15.23 -2.02
CA SER A 462 -8.72 14.02 -2.48
C SER A 462 -8.87 12.99 -1.35
N LEU A 463 -9.80 12.05 -1.54
CA LEU A 463 -10.01 10.94 -0.63
C LEU A 463 -8.75 10.07 -0.46
N SER A 464 -8.01 9.85 -1.55
CA SER A 464 -6.74 9.11 -1.59
C SER A 464 -6.02 9.43 -2.89
N HIS A 465 -4.69 9.54 -2.85
CA HIS A 465 -3.85 9.56 -4.04
C HIS A 465 -3.41 8.14 -4.45
N HIS A 466 -3.10 7.24 -3.51
CA HIS A 466 -2.55 5.92 -3.87
C HIS A 466 -2.80 4.77 -2.88
N HIS A 467 -3.25 5.02 -1.65
CA HIS A 467 -3.63 3.92 -0.76
C HIS A 467 -4.89 3.20 -1.26
N GLY A 468 -5.80 3.94 -1.90
CA GLY A 468 -7.11 3.45 -2.32
C GLY A 468 -8.19 3.74 -1.29
N VAL A 469 -9.33 3.06 -1.41
CA VAL A 469 -10.52 3.27 -0.59
C VAL A 469 -10.77 2.09 0.33
N GLY A 470 -10.69 0.88 -0.21
CA GLY A 470 -11.00 -0.37 0.47
C GLY A 470 -12.36 -0.33 1.17
N LYS A 471 -12.38 -0.77 2.42
CA LYS A 471 -13.51 -0.58 3.35
C LYS A 471 -13.34 0.67 4.20
N LEU A 472 -12.09 1.04 4.52
CA LEU A 472 -11.76 2.12 5.45
C LEU A 472 -12.33 3.49 5.03
N ARG A 473 -12.37 3.78 3.72
CA ARG A 473 -12.79 5.11 3.21
C ARG A 473 -14.12 5.10 2.48
N LYS A 474 -14.85 4.00 2.58
CA LYS A 474 -16.06 3.73 1.79
C LYS A 474 -17.16 4.77 1.99
N GLU A 475 -17.30 5.31 3.21
CA GLU A 475 -18.36 6.27 3.55
C GLU A 475 -18.29 7.56 2.71
N TRP A 476 -17.09 8.01 2.32
CA TRP A 476 -16.88 9.24 1.54
C TRP A 476 -16.96 9.03 0.02
N MET A 477 -17.16 7.81 -0.46
CA MET A 477 -17.18 7.51 -1.91
C MET A 477 -18.27 8.30 -2.64
N LYS A 478 -19.47 8.35 -2.06
CA LYS A 478 -20.61 9.05 -2.63
C LYS A 478 -20.34 10.54 -2.88
N ASP A 479 -19.66 11.18 -1.93
CA ASP A 479 -19.32 12.61 -2.02
C ASP A 479 -18.10 12.83 -2.93
N SER A 480 -17.21 11.84 -3.03
CA SER A 480 -15.99 11.92 -3.85
C SER A 480 -16.23 11.74 -5.35
N ILE A 481 -17.16 10.86 -5.75
CA ILE A 481 -17.41 10.53 -7.17
C ILE A 481 -18.86 10.70 -7.62
N SER A 482 -19.72 11.30 -6.80
CA SER A 482 -21.17 11.47 -6.99
C SER A 482 -22.00 10.19 -6.96
N ASN A 483 -23.32 10.34 -6.72
CA ASN A 483 -24.29 9.25 -6.77
C ASN A 483 -24.28 8.50 -8.12
N VAL A 484 -24.16 9.24 -9.22
CA VAL A 484 -24.17 8.66 -10.57
C VAL A 484 -22.88 7.86 -10.79
N GLY A 485 -21.73 8.37 -10.35
CA GLY A 485 -20.46 7.65 -10.41
C GLY A 485 -20.48 6.36 -9.60
N VAL A 486 -20.99 6.39 -8.36
CA VAL A 486 -21.22 5.18 -7.55
C VAL A 486 -22.16 4.21 -8.27
N GLY A 487 -23.25 4.71 -8.87
CA GLY A 487 -24.17 3.91 -9.67
C GLY A 487 -23.51 3.24 -10.89
N MET A 488 -22.59 3.94 -11.56
CA MET A 488 -21.82 3.38 -12.67
C MET A 488 -20.91 2.23 -12.20
N LEU A 489 -20.15 2.44 -11.11
CA LEU A 489 -19.32 1.37 -10.54
C LEU A 489 -20.16 0.15 -10.14
N LYS A 490 -21.31 0.40 -9.50
CA LYS A 490 -22.25 -0.65 -9.10
C LYS A 490 -22.79 -1.42 -10.30
N SER A 491 -23.15 -0.74 -11.39
CA SER A 491 -23.65 -1.41 -12.60
C SER A 491 -22.59 -2.33 -13.23
N VAL A 492 -21.32 -1.94 -13.19
CA VAL A 492 -20.21 -2.77 -13.67
C VAL A 492 -20.05 -4.00 -12.78
N LYS A 493 -20.06 -3.80 -11.45
CA LYS A 493 -20.00 -4.90 -10.47
C LYS A 493 -21.14 -5.90 -10.68
N GLU A 494 -22.37 -5.44 -10.78
CA GLU A 494 -23.56 -6.30 -10.96
C GLU A 494 -23.54 -7.06 -12.29
N TYR A 495 -22.97 -6.47 -13.36
CA TYR A 495 -22.84 -7.16 -14.65
C TYR A 495 -21.73 -8.21 -14.64
N VAL A 496 -20.56 -7.85 -14.11
CA VAL A 496 -19.34 -8.67 -14.15
C VAL A 496 -19.40 -9.80 -13.12
N ASP A 497 -19.97 -9.54 -11.94
CA ASP A 497 -20.07 -10.46 -10.81
C ASP A 497 -21.44 -10.36 -10.11
N PRO A 498 -22.51 -10.87 -10.75
CA PRO A 498 -23.89 -10.74 -10.26
C PRO A 498 -24.15 -11.45 -8.93
N GLU A 499 -23.45 -12.56 -8.67
CA GLU A 499 -23.58 -13.35 -7.43
C GLU A 499 -22.60 -12.89 -6.33
N ASN A 500 -21.88 -11.80 -6.58
CA ASN A 500 -20.88 -11.24 -5.67
C ASN A 500 -19.89 -12.32 -5.17
N ILE A 501 -19.36 -13.13 -6.09
CA ILE A 501 -18.28 -14.09 -5.86
C ILE A 501 -17.05 -13.36 -5.32
N PHE A 502 -16.69 -12.22 -5.90
CA PHE A 502 -15.62 -11.35 -5.41
C PHE A 502 -16.14 -10.44 -4.29
N GLY A 503 -16.30 -11.02 -3.11
CA GLY A 503 -17.13 -10.50 -2.02
C GLY A 503 -16.39 -9.78 -0.89
N ASN A 504 -15.25 -9.14 -1.13
CA ASN A 504 -14.51 -8.39 -0.10
C ASN A 504 -15.21 -7.09 0.36
N ARG A 505 -16.23 -6.63 -0.38
CA ARG A 505 -17.08 -5.45 -0.13
C ARG A 505 -16.34 -4.10 -0.10
N ASN A 506 -15.18 -4.04 -0.77
CA ASN A 506 -14.47 -2.78 -0.99
C ASN A 506 -15.28 -1.88 -1.93
N LEU A 507 -15.08 -0.56 -1.84
CA LEU A 507 -15.70 0.49 -2.67
C LEU A 507 -17.23 0.68 -2.48
N LEU A 508 -18.04 -0.38 -2.58
CA LEU A 508 -19.50 -0.34 -2.76
C LEU A 508 -20.29 -1.12 -1.72
#